data_AF-A0A1V6B200-F1
#
_entry.id   AF-A0A1V6B200-F1
#
_cell.length_a   1.000
_cell.length_b   1.000
_cell.length_c   1.000
_cell.angle_alpha   90.00
_cell.angle_beta   90.00
_cell.angle_gamma   90.00
#
_symmetry.space_group_name_H-M   'P 1'
#
loop_
_entity.id
_entity.type
_entity.pdbx_description
1 polymer ?
#
loop_
_entity_poly.entity_id
_entity_poly.type
_entity_poly.pdbx_seq_one_letter_code
_entity_poly.pdbx_strand_id
1 'polypeptide(L)' 'MPESNMKLVLIFGNEVDGVSDETLQLCDGCLELPQYGTKHSLNVAVCAGIFIYDLFSKLKP' A
#
# COMPACT_ATOMS: atom_id res chain seq x y z
N MET A 1 11.10 -4.95 -8.19
CA MET A 1 11.49 -4.48 -6.85
C MET A 1 12.33 -3.23 -7.03
N PRO A 2 12.27 -2.26 -6.12
CA PRO A 2 13.09 -1.05 -6.24
C PRO A 2 14.57 -1.45 -6.24
N GLU A 3 15.38 -0.83 -7.10
CA GLU A 3 16.83 -1.02 -7.05
C GLU A 3 17.39 -0.54 -5.70
N SER A 4 18.59 -0.99 -5.32
CA SER A 4 19.22 -0.80 -4.00
C SER A 4 19.38 0.66 -3.51
N ASN A 5 18.94 1.65 -4.28
CA ASN A 5 18.98 3.07 -3.92
C ASN A 5 17.70 3.84 -4.30
N MET A 6 16.61 3.13 -4.62
CA MET A 6 15.34 3.74 -5.02
C MET A 6 14.50 4.03 -3.77
N LYS A 7 14.10 5.29 -3.61
CA LYS A 7 13.17 5.70 -2.54
C LYS A 7 11.78 5.17 -2.88
N LEU A 8 11.17 4.44 -1.96
CA LEU A 8 9.80 3.97 -2.08
C LEU A 8 8.92 4.71 -1.07
N VAL A 9 7.79 5.22 -1.54
CA VAL A 9 6.75 5.82 -0.71
C VAL A 9 5.50 4.96 -0.84
N LEU A 10 4.93 4.55 0.29
CA LEU A 10 3.63 3.89 0.35
C LEU A 10 2.62 4.90 0.88
N ILE A 11 1.53 5.10 0.14
CA ILE A 11 0.44 6.01 0.50
C ILE A 11 -0.76 5.17 0.90
N PHE A 12 -1.31 5.46 2.08
CA PHE A 12 -2.50 4.81 2.59
C PHE A 12 -3.61 5.85 2.73
N GLY A 13 -4.79 5.50 2.22
CA GLY A 13 -5.95 6.39 2.23
C GLY A 13 -6.61 6.47 3.61
N ASN A 14 -7.45 7.50 3.78
CA ASN A 14 -8.34 7.63 4.92
C ASN A 14 -9.39 6.48 4.92
N GLU A 15 -9.84 6.05 6.10
CA GLU A 15 -10.81 4.97 6.24
C GLU A 15 -12.17 5.24 5.61
N VAL A 16 -12.53 6.51 5.42
CA VAL A 16 -13.80 6.95 4.83
C VAL A 16 -13.61 7.35 3.38
N ASP A 17 -12.69 8.27 3.13
CA ASP A 17 -12.57 8.94 1.83
C ASP A 17 -11.48 8.34 0.91
N GLY A 18 -10.68 7.40 1.42
CA GLY A 18 -9.58 6.80 0.66
C GLY A 18 -8.43 7.77 0.36
N VAL A 19 -7.77 7.59 -0.78
CA VAL A 19 -6.68 8.45 -1.26
C VAL A 19 -7.26 9.48 -2.24
N SER A 20 -6.84 10.74 -2.15
CA SER A 20 -7.33 11.78 -3.07
C SER A 20 -6.88 11.54 -4.51
N ASP A 21 -7.71 11.95 -5.47
CA ASP A 21 -7.41 11.84 -6.91
C ASP A 21 -6.09 12.54 -7.27
N GLU A 22 -5.81 13.70 -6.68
CA GLU A 22 -4.56 14.44 -6.86
C GLU A 22 -3.34 13.60 -6.43
N THR A 23 -3.46 12.86 -5.34
CA THR A 23 -2.39 11.98 -4.86
C THR A 23 -2.24 10.75 -5.75
N LEU A 24 -3.35 10.15 -6.18
CA LEU A 24 -3.35 9.00 -7.10
C LEU A 24 -2.69 9.33 -8.44
N GLN A 25 -2.88 10.55 -8.96
CA GLN A 25 -2.24 11.02 -10.20
C GLN A 25 -0.72 11.14 -10.10
N LEU A 26 -0.18 11.28 -8.89
CA LEU A 26 1.27 11.35 -8.64
C LEU A 26 1.91 9.97 -8.38
N CYS A 27 1.10 8.93 -8.17
CA CYS A 27 1.58 7.60 -7.87
C CYS A 27 2.03 6.86 -9.15
N ASP A 28 3.15 6.15 -9.07
CA ASP A 28 3.60 5.25 -10.14
C ASP A 28 2.67 4.05 -10.34
N GLY A 29 1.83 3.75 -9.35
CA GLY A 29 0.84 2.68 -9.41
C GLY A 29 0.05 2.51 -8.11
N CYS A 30 -0.90 1.59 -8.14
CA CYS A 30 -1.71 1.21 -6.98
C CYS A 30 -1.46 -0.26 -6.62
N LEU A 31 -1.41 -0.53 -5.32
CA LEU A 31 -1.28 -1.89 -4.78
C LEU A 31 -2.56 -2.23 -4.02
N GLU A 32 -3.13 -3.39 -4.29
CA GLU A 32 -4.32 -3.89 -3.62
C GLU A 32 -4.01 -5.20 -2.91
N LEU A 33 -4.48 -5.34 -1.67
CA LEU A 33 -4.51 -6.63 -0.99
C LEU A 33 -5.75 -7.39 -1.45
N PRO A 34 -5.61 -8.60 -2.03
CA PRO A 34 -6.77 -9.43 -2.32
C PRO A 34 -7.53 -9.74 -1.02
N GLN A 35 -8.83 -9.43 -1.02
CA GLN A 35 -9.71 -9.67 0.12
C GLN A 35 -10.75 -10.72 -0.26
N TYR A 36 -11.03 -11.62 0.69
CA TYR A 36 -12.12 -12.58 0.59
C TYR A 36 -13.14 -12.26 1.68
N GLY A 37 -14.44 -12.27 1.34
CA GLY A 37 -15.53 -11.98 2.27
C GLY A 37 -16.37 -10.77 1.84
N THR A 38 -17.17 -10.25 2.78
CA THR A 38 -18.19 -9.21 2.51
C THR A 38 -17.79 -7.81 2.96
N LYS A 39 -16.63 -7.63 3.58
CA LYS A 39 -16.15 -6.28 3.95
C LYS A 39 -15.57 -5.57 2.73
N HIS A 40 -15.86 -4.28 2.62
CA HIS A 40 -15.36 -3.42 1.56
C HIS A 40 -13.86 -3.15 1.64
N SER A 41 -13.29 -3.14 2.86
CA SER A 41 -11.87 -2.93 3.08
C SER A 41 -11.40 -3.50 4.43
N LEU A 42 -10.09 -3.75 4.53
CA LEU A 42 -9.41 -3.96 5.81
C LEU A 42 -9.15 -2.61 6.49
N ASN A 43 -8.94 -2.65 7.81
CA ASN A 43 -8.46 -1.49 8.55
C ASN A 43 -7.11 -1.00 7.99
N VAL A 44 -6.94 0.32 7.87
CA VAL A 44 -5.76 0.94 7.25
C VAL A 44 -4.46 0.53 7.93
N ALA A 45 -4.43 0.43 9.27
CA ALA A 45 -3.24 0.04 10.02
C ALA A 45 -2.87 -1.43 9.77
N VAL A 46 -3.88 -2.30 9.65
CA VAL A 46 -3.67 -3.72 9.30
C VAL A 46 -3.13 -3.85 7.88
N CYS A 47 -3.73 -3.12 6.93
CA CYS A 47 -3.28 -3.08 5.54
C CYS A 47 -1.82 -2.61 5.44
N ALA A 48 -1.47 -1.52 6.12
CA ALA A 48 -0.12 -0.99 6.18
C ALA A 48 0.87 -2.00 6.76
N GLY A 49 0.53 -2.67 7.87
CA GLY A 49 1.37 -3.69 8.47
C GLY A 49 1.69 -4.84 7.52
N ILE A 50 0.70 -5.33 6.76
CA ILE A 50 0.88 -6.41 5.79
C ILE A 50 1.83 -5.97 4.66
N PHE A 51 1.60 -4.79 4.07
CA PHE A 51 2.44 -4.30 2.98
C PHE A 51 3.88 -4.04 3.41
N ILE A 52 4.09 -3.45 4.60
CA ILE A 52 5.43 -3.21 5.13
C ILE A 52 6.16 -4.54 5.37
N TYR A 53 5.49 -5.54 5.94
CA TYR A 53 6.08 -6.85 6.18
C TYR A 53 6.44 -7.58 4.88
N ASP A 54 5.54 -7.58 3.89
CA ASP A 54 5.78 -8.19 2.58
C ASP A 54 6.94 -7.50 1.85
N LEU A 55 6.96 -6.16 1.86
CA LEU A 55 8.05 -5.38 1.31
C LEU A 55 9.38 -5.74 1.99
N PHE A 56 9.43 -5.74 3.32
CA PHE A 56 10.65 -6.09 4.06
C PHE A 56 11.11 -7.53 3.78
N SER A 57 10.18 -8.49 3.69
CA SER A 57 10.47 -9.89 3.36
C SER A 57 11.06 -10.07 1.96
N LYS A 58 10.75 -9.14 1.06
CA LYS A 58 11.22 -9.08 -0.33
C LYS A 58 12.54 -8.31 -0.48
N LEU A 59 12.81 -7.35 0.40
CA LEU A 59 14.06 -6.57 0.49
C LEU A 59 15.24 -7.37 1.06
N LYS A 60 15.28 -8.70 0.87
CA LYS A 60 16.41 -9.52 1.34
C LYS A 60 17.72 -8.92 0.82
N PRO A 61 18.78 -8.87 1.65
CA PRO A 61 20.12 -8.53 1.17
C PRO A 61 20.61 -9.53 0.11
#